data_AF-A0A497Q1G2-F1
#
_entry.id   AF-A0A497Q1G2-F1
#
_cell.length_a   1.000
_cell.length_b   1.000
_cell.length_c   1.000
_cell.angle_alpha   90.00
_cell.angle_beta   90.00
_cell.angle_gamma   90.00
#
_symmetry.space_group_name_H-M   'P 1'
#
loop_
_entity.id
_entity.type
_entity.pdbx_description
1 polymer ?
#
loop_
_entity_poly.entity_id
_entity_poly.type
_entity_poly.pdbx_seq_one_letter_code
_entity_poly.pdbx_strand_id
1 'polypeptide(L)'
;MSPASTDDDRKKIISVTMSESLVKRIDTLVEARVGRSRAQLIEDAVRWFLDFTVHKWTERGIYINESRTIFESETLSSLFFSKLTRSEQYELGQTAGRSSPIADVLKFFYEKNPKDPESRQIVLRLLQESGWGAISLQGEKNDLIVIGSPFYPAPYIQGYLESLLGTKINLEETSAKETVALRIKR
;
A
#
# COMPACT_ATOMS: atom_id res chain seq x y z
N MET A 1 -17.21 -3.41 -19.48
CA MET A 1 -18.40 -3.84 -18.73
C MET A 1 -18.07 -5.09 -17.95
N SER A 2 -17.62 -4.91 -16.70
CA SER A 2 -17.71 -5.94 -15.67
C SER A 2 -18.87 -5.52 -14.75
N PRO A 3 -19.77 -6.43 -14.36
CA PRO A 3 -20.89 -6.07 -13.53
C PRO A 3 -20.38 -5.67 -12.14
N ALA A 4 -20.95 -4.59 -11.59
CA ALA A 4 -20.82 -4.28 -10.18
C ALA A 4 -21.35 -5.47 -9.38
N SER A 5 -20.46 -6.30 -8.84
CA SER A 5 -20.84 -7.34 -7.90
C SER A 5 -21.26 -6.65 -6.60
N THR A 6 -22.54 -6.79 -6.29
CA THR A 6 -23.01 -6.72 -4.92
C THR A 6 -22.35 -7.90 -4.21
N ASP A 7 -21.20 -7.64 -3.55
CA ASP A 7 -20.49 -8.66 -2.78
C ASP A 7 -21.39 -9.09 -1.63
N ASP A 8 -21.95 -10.28 -1.80
CA ASP A 8 -22.73 -10.96 -0.81
C ASP A 8 -21.75 -11.64 0.15
N ASP A 9 -21.45 -10.98 1.27
CA ASP A 9 -20.55 -11.44 2.36
C ASP A 9 -21.01 -12.75 3.05
N ARG A 10 -21.93 -13.50 2.44
CA ARG A 10 -22.38 -14.82 2.91
C ARG A 10 -21.24 -15.82 2.84
N LYS A 11 -20.74 -16.21 4.01
CA LYS A 11 -19.74 -17.28 4.16
C LYS A 11 -20.25 -18.59 3.59
N LYS A 12 -19.43 -19.22 2.73
CA LYS A 12 -19.67 -20.56 2.18
C LYS A 12 -18.68 -21.54 2.79
N ILE A 13 -19.14 -22.75 3.11
CA ILE A 13 -18.27 -23.82 3.60
C ILE A 13 -17.62 -24.50 2.41
N ILE A 14 -16.28 -24.51 2.38
CA ILE A 14 -15.46 -25.20 1.39
C ILE A 14 -14.57 -26.18 2.17
N SER A 15 -14.50 -27.44 1.73
CA SER A 15 -13.64 -28.46 2.32
C SER A 15 -12.43 -28.73 1.43
N VAL A 16 -11.22 -28.68 2.00
CA VAL A 16 -9.96 -28.96 1.30
C VAL A 16 -9.07 -29.85 2.17
N THR A 17 -8.27 -30.70 1.54
CA THR A 17 -7.25 -31.51 2.22
C THR A 17 -5.93 -30.75 2.21
N MET A 18 -5.25 -30.70 3.36
CA MET A 18 -3.94 -30.05 3.52
C MET A 18 -2.94 -31.00 4.16
N SER A 19 -1.65 -30.78 3.91
CA SER A 19 -0.61 -31.57 4.58
C SER A 19 -0.60 -31.29 6.09
N GLU A 20 -0.36 -32.33 6.88
CA GLU A 20 -0.28 -32.22 8.33
C GLU A 20 0.80 -31.22 8.77
N SER A 21 1.91 -31.13 8.01
CA SER A 21 2.98 -30.17 8.29
C SER A 21 2.53 -28.71 8.15
N LEU A 22 1.69 -28.39 7.17
CA LEU A 22 1.14 -27.04 7.01
C LEU A 22 0.13 -26.73 8.11
N VAL A 23 -0.74 -27.69 8.45
CA VAL A 23 -1.71 -27.54 9.54
C VAL A 23 -0.99 -27.26 10.87
N LYS A 24 0.04 -28.06 11.20
CA LYS A 24 0.87 -27.84 12.41
C LYS A 24 1.51 -26.46 12.44
N ARG A 25 1.99 -25.96 11.30
CA ARG A 25 2.59 -24.63 11.22
C ARG A 25 1.56 -23.51 11.44
N ILE A 26 0.34 -23.67 10.92
CA ILE A 26 -0.77 -22.75 11.20
C ILE A 26 -1.12 -22.79 12.69
N ASP A 27 -1.14 -23.98 13.30
CA ASP A 27 -1.41 -24.12 14.74
C ASP A 27 -0.42 -23.35 15.60
N THR A 28 0.88 -23.48 15.31
CA THR A 28 1.92 -22.71 16.01
C THR A 28 1.68 -21.20 15.91
N LEU A 29 1.20 -20.69 14.76
CA LEU A 29 0.88 -19.28 14.61
C LEU A 29 -0.34 -18.84 15.43
N VAL A 30 -1.35 -19.71 15.55
CA VAL A 30 -2.53 -19.44 16.40
C VAL A 30 -2.14 -19.46 17.88
N GLU A 31 -1.36 -20.44 18.31
CA GLU A 31 -0.83 -20.55 19.68
C GLU A 31 0.02 -19.33 20.05
N ALA A 32 0.84 -18.85 19.11
CA ALA A 32 1.63 -17.63 19.23
C ALA A 32 0.79 -16.33 19.13
N ARG A 33 -0.54 -16.43 18.98
CA ARG A 33 -1.49 -15.31 18.83
C ARG A 33 -1.22 -14.41 17.61
N VAL A 34 -0.55 -14.93 16.59
CA VAL A 34 -0.37 -14.24 15.30
C VAL A 34 -1.71 -14.17 14.55
N GLY A 35 -2.55 -15.20 14.66
CA GLY A 35 -3.93 -15.21 14.16
C GLY A 35 -4.91 -15.71 15.21
N ARG A 36 -6.20 -15.34 15.08
CA ARG A 36 -7.24 -15.73 16.05
C ARG A 36 -7.69 -17.18 15.89
N SER A 37 -7.61 -17.71 14.67
CA SER A 37 -7.99 -19.08 14.36
C SER A 37 -7.36 -19.56 13.05
N ARG A 38 -7.36 -20.88 12.83
CA ARG A 38 -6.97 -21.49 11.54
C ARG A 38 -7.79 -20.91 10.39
N ALA A 39 -9.11 -20.83 10.57
CA ALA A 39 -10.02 -20.33 9.55
C ALA A 39 -9.68 -18.91 9.13
N GLN A 40 -9.41 -18.03 10.09
CA GLN A 40 -9.01 -16.65 9.79
C GLN A 40 -7.70 -16.61 9.00
N LEU A 41 -6.66 -17.33 9.45
CA LEU A 41 -5.35 -17.33 8.78
C LEU A 41 -5.43 -17.88 7.35
N ILE A 42 -6.27 -18.90 7.13
CA ILE A 42 -6.49 -19.47 5.80
C ILE A 42 -7.27 -18.48 4.91
N GLU A 43 -8.32 -17.86 5.44
CA GLU A 43 -9.11 -16.84 4.73
C GLU A 43 -8.22 -15.66 4.32
N ASP A 44 -7.40 -15.14 5.24
CA ASP A 44 -6.43 -14.08 4.98
C ASP A 44 -5.37 -14.48 3.94
N ALA A 45 -4.81 -15.70 4.04
CA ALA A 45 -3.81 -16.18 3.10
C ALA A 45 -4.37 -16.34 1.67
N VAL A 46 -5.59 -16.87 1.53
CA VAL A 46 -6.27 -17.00 0.23
C VAL A 46 -6.61 -15.62 -0.34
N ARG A 47 -7.09 -14.70 0.49
CA ARG A 47 -7.33 -13.32 0.09
C ARG A 47 -6.05 -12.65 -0.41
N TRP A 48 -4.94 -12.75 0.33
CA TRP A 48 -3.64 -12.22 -0.09
C TRP A 48 -3.12 -12.85 -1.38
N PHE A 49 -3.33 -14.15 -1.58
CA PHE A 49 -2.97 -14.84 -2.82
C PHE A 49 -3.66 -14.23 -4.05
N LEU A 50 -4.91 -13.78 -3.88
CA LEU A 50 -5.68 -13.09 -4.92
C LEU A 50 -5.27 -11.62 -5.04
N ASP A 51 -5.30 -10.87 -3.93
CA ASP A 51 -5.02 -9.43 -3.86
C ASP A 51 -3.62 -9.07 -4.41
N PHE A 52 -2.60 -9.86 -4.06
CA PHE A 52 -1.22 -9.65 -4.54
C PHE A 52 -0.90 -10.40 -5.84
N THR A 53 -1.92 -10.94 -6.49
CA THR A 53 -1.82 -11.71 -7.74
C THR A 53 -0.71 -12.77 -7.69
N VAL A 54 -0.59 -13.49 -6.57
CA VAL A 54 0.49 -14.48 -6.34
C VAL A 54 0.48 -15.58 -7.40
N HIS A 55 -0.70 -15.93 -7.92
CA HIS A 55 -0.88 -16.84 -9.06
C HIS A 55 -0.20 -16.38 -10.36
N LYS A 56 0.17 -15.10 -10.49
CA LYS A 56 0.90 -14.55 -11.64
C LYS A 56 2.42 -14.49 -11.41
N TRP A 57 2.89 -14.83 -10.20
CA TRP A 57 4.32 -14.81 -9.91
C TRP A 57 5.00 -15.94 -10.67
N THR A 58 6.20 -15.66 -11.17
CA THR A 58 7.00 -16.64 -11.91
C THR A 58 8.41 -16.68 -11.35
N GLU A 59 9.21 -17.68 -11.74
CA GLU A 59 10.64 -17.73 -11.40
C GLU A 59 11.39 -16.46 -11.84
N ARG A 60 10.85 -15.72 -12.82
CA ARG A 60 11.46 -14.50 -13.37
C ARG A 60 11.06 -13.24 -12.60
N GLY A 61 10.05 -13.28 -11.76
CA GLY A 61 9.65 -12.09 -10.99
C GLY A 61 8.31 -12.18 -10.29
N ILE A 62 8.15 -11.25 -9.35
CA ILE A 62 6.92 -10.98 -8.59
C ILE A 62 6.11 -9.94 -9.37
N TYR A 63 4.81 -10.19 -9.48
CA TYR A 63 3.87 -9.32 -10.20
C TYR A 63 2.67 -9.00 -9.31
N ILE A 64 2.36 -7.73 -9.16
CA ILE A 64 1.18 -7.22 -8.45
C ILE A 64 0.42 -6.33 -9.43
N ASN A 65 -0.83 -6.67 -9.77
CA ASN A 65 -1.68 -5.90 -10.69
C ASN A 65 -0.99 -5.56 -12.03
N GLU A 66 -0.37 -6.55 -12.67
CA GLU A 66 0.43 -6.42 -13.93
C GLU A 66 1.74 -5.62 -13.81
N SER A 67 2.04 -5.07 -12.64
CA SER A 67 3.30 -4.40 -12.37
C SER A 67 4.32 -5.37 -11.80
N ARG A 68 5.52 -5.39 -12.36
CA ARG A 68 6.63 -6.14 -11.76
C ARG A 68 7.10 -5.40 -10.50
N THR A 69 7.11 -6.10 -9.38
CA THR A 69 7.45 -5.55 -8.07
C THR A 69 8.64 -6.28 -7.47
N ILE A 70 9.36 -5.59 -6.59
CA ILE A 70 10.40 -6.19 -5.75
C ILE A 70 10.08 -5.92 -4.29
N PHE A 71 10.52 -6.80 -3.39
CA PHE A 71 10.56 -6.48 -1.97
C PHE A 71 11.83 -5.66 -1.69
N GLU A 72 11.63 -4.45 -1.19
CA GLU A 72 12.71 -3.53 -0.83
C GLU A 72 13.01 -3.62 0.66
N SER A 73 14.30 -3.68 1.02
CA SER A 73 14.71 -3.59 2.42
C SER A 73 14.67 -2.15 2.90
N GLU A 74 13.92 -1.89 3.98
CA GLU A 74 13.84 -0.58 4.63
C GLU A 74 15.22 -0.02 4.99
N THR A 75 16.13 -0.88 5.49
CA THR A 75 17.50 -0.49 5.84
C THR A 75 18.28 -0.01 4.62
N LEU A 76 18.17 -0.72 3.49
CA LEU A 76 18.85 -0.32 2.26
C LEU A 76 18.26 0.97 1.70
N SER A 77 16.93 1.11 1.72
CA SER A 77 16.26 2.33 1.29
C SER A 77 16.70 3.52 2.14
N SER A 78 16.69 3.36 3.47
CA SER A 78 17.15 4.38 4.42
C SER A 78 18.60 4.81 4.17
N LEU A 79 19.50 3.85 3.93
CA LEU A 79 20.90 4.13 3.59
C LEU A 79 21.01 4.88 2.26
N PHE A 80 20.26 4.49 1.23
CA PHE A 80 20.23 5.19 -0.06
C PHE A 80 19.78 6.64 0.11
N PHE A 81 18.63 6.86 0.74
CA PHE A 81 18.08 8.20 0.96
C PHE A 81 18.95 9.08 1.87
N SER A 82 19.73 8.49 2.78
CA SER A 82 20.69 9.21 3.64
C SER A 82 21.81 9.90 2.85
N LYS A 83 22.06 9.48 1.60
CA LYS A 83 23.06 10.09 0.72
C LYS A 83 22.53 11.27 -0.09
N LEU A 84 21.22 11.49 -0.05
CA LEU A 84 20.55 12.54 -0.80
C LEU A 84 20.19 13.70 0.12
N THR A 85 20.36 14.92 -0.38
CA THR A 85 19.81 16.13 0.22
C THR A 85 18.29 16.11 0.17
N ARG A 86 17.63 16.88 1.04
CA ARG A 86 16.15 16.97 1.05
C ARG A 86 15.56 17.39 -0.31
N SER A 87 16.26 18.24 -1.06
CA SER A 87 15.83 18.68 -2.40
C SER A 87 15.88 17.53 -3.40
N GLU A 88 16.98 16.77 -3.42
CA GLU A 88 17.13 15.60 -4.30
C GLU A 88 16.09 14.52 -3.97
N GLN A 89 15.83 14.28 -2.68
CA GLN A 89 14.77 13.35 -2.25
C GLN A 89 13.40 13.78 -2.80
N TYR A 90 13.08 15.08 -2.70
CA TYR A 90 11.83 15.64 -3.20
C TYR A 90 11.71 15.57 -4.74
N GLU A 91 12.77 15.89 -5.47
CA GLU A 91 12.80 15.79 -6.94
C GLU A 91 12.68 14.34 -7.43
N LEU A 92 13.35 13.41 -6.74
CA LEU A 92 13.21 11.98 -6.99
C LEU A 92 11.78 11.51 -6.73
N GLY A 93 11.17 11.98 -5.63
CA GLY A 93 9.77 11.75 -5.31
C GLY A 93 8.85 12.24 -6.42
N GLN A 94 9.01 13.49 -6.87
CA GLN A 94 8.23 14.04 -7.98
C GLN A 94 8.34 13.20 -9.25
N THR A 95 9.55 12.76 -9.59
CA THR A 95 9.79 11.92 -10.77
C THR A 95 9.08 10.58 -10.64
N ALA A 96 9.21 9.92 -9.49
CA ALA A 96 8.58 8.64 -9.23
C ALA A 96 7.04 8.73 -9.22
N GLY A 97 6.47 9.78 -8.64
CA GLY A 97 5.01 9.95 -8.57
C GLY A 97 4.35 10.17 -9.93
N ARG A 98 5.03 10.78 -10.90
CA ARG A 98 4.53 10.95 -12.29
C ARG A 98 4.36 9.63 -13.03
N SER A 99 5.17 8.65 -12.69
CA SER A 99 5.20 7.32 -13.31
C SER A 99 4.76 6.24 -12.31
N SER A 100 3.93 6.60 -11.34
CA SER A 100 3.50 5.71 -10.28
C SER A 100 2.67 4.54 -10.84
N PRO A 101 3.01 3.28 -10.52
CA PRO A 101 2.16 2.13 -10.83
C PRO A 101 0.76 2.23 -10.21
N ILE A 102 0.60 3.00 -9.13
CA ILE A 102 -0.70 3.26 -8.51
C ILE A 102 -1.64 3.98 -9.49
N ALA A 103 -1.12 4.86 -10.34
CA ALA A 103 -1.92 5.54 -11.36
C ALA A 103 -2.46 4.54 -12.39
N ASP A 104 -1.65 3.57 -12.81
CA ASP A 104 -2.07 2.51 -13.74
C ASP A 104 -3.11 1.59 -13.10
N VAL A 105 -2.89 1.17 -11.85
CA VAL A 105 -3.87 0.35 -11.11
C VAL A 105 -5.21 1.09 -11.01
N LEU A 106 -5.19 2.38 -10.66
CA LEU A 106 -6.40 3.17 -10.53
C LEU A 106 -7.15 3.32 -11.88
N LYS A 107 -6.40 3.50 -12.97
CA LYS A 107 -6.97 3.61 -14.31
C LYS A 107 -7.58 2.29 -14.79
N PHE A 108 -6.86 1.18 -14.66
CA PHE A 108 -7.27 -0.10 -15.25
C PHE A 108 -8.30 -0.87 -14.41
N PHE A 109 -8.25 -0.75 -13.09
CA PHE A 109 -9.13 -1.52 -12.20
C PHE A 109 -10.28 -0.70 -11.61
N TYR A 110 -10.13 0.63 -11.53
CA TYR A 110 -11.14 1.51 -10.93
C TYR A 110 -11.70 2.55 -11.90
N GLU A 111 -11.22 2.59 -13.15
CA GLU A 111 -11.61 3.57 -14.18
C GLU A 111 -11.54 5.03 -13.67
N LYS A 112 -10.57 5.31 -12.79
CA LYS A 112 -10.41 6.60 -12.07
C LYS A 112 -9.05 7.23 -12.33
N ASN A 113 -8.96 8.56 -12.18
CA ASN A 113 -7.71 9.31 -12.26
C ASN A 113 -7.19 9.66 -10.85
N PRO A 114 -5.88 9.49 -10.55
CA PRO A 114 -5.35 9.83 -9.23
C PRO A 114 -5.42 11.33 -8.91
N LYS A 115 -5.56 12.18 -9.93
CA LYS A 115 -5.71 13.63 -9.79
C LYS A 115 -7.14 14.05 -9.39
N ASP A 116 -8.11 13.16 -9.51
CA ASP A 116 -9.48 13.44 -9.08
C ASP A 116 -9.53 13.37 -7.53
N PRO A 117 -10.06 14.39 -6.84
CA PRO A 117 -10.14 14.39 -5.38
C PRO A 117 -10.87 13.18 -4.78
N GLU A 118 -11.89 12.67 -5.48
CA GLU A 118 -12.68 11.50 -5.08
C GLU A 118 -11.89 10.19 -5.10
N SER A 119 -10.79 10.13 -5.87
CA SER A 119 -9.93 8.96 -5.98
C SER A 119 -8.90 8.88 -4.86
N ARG A 120 -8.70 9.97 -4.11
CA ARG A 120 -7.61 10.11 -3.13
C ARG A 120 -7.61 9.01 -2.09
N GLN A 121 -8.78 8.65 -1.55
CA GLN A 121 -8.86 7.60 -0.54
C GLN A 121 -8.40 6.24 -1.07
N ILE A 122 -8.70 5.94 -2.34
CA ILE A 122 -8.26 4.71 -3.01
C ILE A 122 -6.74 4.76 -3.22
N VAL A 123 -6.20 5.89 -3.70
CA VAL A 123 -4.75 6.07 -3.87
C VAL A 123 -4.00 5.82 -2.57
N LEU A 124 -4.44 6.45 -1.47
CA LEU A 124 -3.80 6.29 -0.16
C LEU A 124 -3.92 4.85 0.36
N ARG A 125 -5.05 4.19 0.13
CA ARG A 125 -5.21 2.76 0.47
C ARG A 125 -4.23 1.89 -0.30
N LEU A 126 -4.11 2.07 -1.62
CA LEU A 126 -3.20 1.30 -2.46
C LEU A 126 -1.72 1.50 -2.06
N LEU A 127 -1.35 2.72 -1.67
CA LEU A 127 0.00 3.01 -1.14
C LEU A 127 0.24 2.31 0.20
N GLN A 128 -0.74 2.33 1.11
CA GLN A 128 -0.66 1.58 2.38
C GLN A 128 -0.54 0.08 2.14
N GLU A 129 -1.34 -0.50 1.23
CA GLU A 129 -1.26 -1.91 0.83
C GLU A 129 0.09 -2.26 0.19
N SER A 130 0.76 -1.28 -0.42
CA SER A 130 2.12 -1.39 -0.96
C SER A 130 3.22 -1.15 0.08
N GLY A 131 2.89 -1.04 1.36
CA GLY A 131 3.86 -0.97 2.46
C GLY A 131 4.47 0.41 2.72
N TRP A 132 3.84 1.50 2.25
CA TRP A 132 4.36 2.86 2.45
C TRP A 132 4.31 3.35 3.91
N GLY A 133 3.56 2.66 4.76
CA GLY A 133 3.28 3.03 6.15
C GLY A 133 1.79 2.98 6.46
N ALA A 134 1.41 3.25 7.70
CA ALA A 134 0.01 3.36 8.10
C ALA A 134 -0.53 4.74 7.71
N ILE A 135 -1.41 4.81 6.72
CA ILE A 135 -1.90 6.06 6.12
C ILE A 135 -3.32 6.35 6.58
N SER A 136 -3.53 7.58 7.07
CA SER A 136 -4.87 8.09 7.39
C SER A 136 -5.09 9.46 6.75
N LEU A 137 -6.34 9.71 6.37
CA LEU A 137 -6.79 11.01 5.89
C LEU A 137 -7.64 11.65 6.99
N GLN A 138 -7.23 12.82 7.46
CA GLN A 138 -7.78 13.52 8.62
C GLN A 138 -8.14 14.97 8.28
N GLY A 139 -8.74 15.64 9.26
CA GLY A 139 -9.21 17.03 9.18
C GLY A 139 -10.66 17.13 8.71
N GLU A 140 -11.33 18.24 9.06
CA GLU A 140 -12.75 18.46 8.74
C GLU A 140 -13.06 18.36 7.23
N LYS A 141 -12.04 18.53 6.39
CA LYS A 141 -12.14 18.52 4.92
C LYS A 141 -11.26 17.46 4.26
N ASN A 142 -10.77 16.47 5.02
CA ASN A 142 -9.92 15.40 4.50
C ASN A 142 -8.70 15.95 3.72
N ASP A 143 -8.06 16.97 4.29
CA ASP A 143 -6.94 17.70 3.69
C ASP A 143 -5.60 17.47 4.40
N LEU A 144 -5.58 16.63 5.44
CA LEU A 144 -4.37 16.24 6.16
C LEU A 144 -4.10 14.74 5.98
N ILE A 145 -3.01 14.41 5.28
CA ILE A 145 -2.51 13.04 5.15
C ILE A 145 -1.52 12.80 6.29
N VAL A 146 -1.75 11.77 7.10
CA VAL A 146 -0.85 11.34 8.18
C VAL A 146 -0.36 9.94 7.90
N ILE A 147 0.96 9.76 7.89
CA ILE A 147 1.63 8.47 7.65
C ILE A 147 2.44 8.11 8.89
N GLY A 148 2.02 7.05 9.58
CA GLY A 148 2.77 6.42 10.67
C GLY A 148 3.72 5.35 10.15
N SER A 149 4.91 5.26 10.76
CA SER A 149 5.99 4.35 10.35
C SER A 149 6.26 4.42 8.84
N PRO A 150 6.56 5.61 8.29
CA PRO A 150 6.73 5.81 6.86
C PRO A 150 7.97 5.06 6.35
N PHE A 151 7.81 4.31 5.25
CA PHE A 151 8.93 3.60 4.62
C PHE A 151 9.92 4.56 3.93
N TYR A 152 9.42 5.65 3.35
CA TYR A 152 10.22 6.66 2.65
C TYR A 152 10.36 7.96 3.46
N PRO A 153 11.42 8.76 3.24
CA PRO A 153 11.59 10.03 3.94
C PRO A 153 10.54 11.06 3.52
N ALA A 154 10.19 11.96 4.44
CA ALA A 154 9.13 12.95 4.25
C ALA A 154 9.25 13.79 2.96
N PRO A 155 10.44 14.30 2.57
CA PRO A 155 10.58 15.07 1.32
C PRO A 155 10.26 14.25 0.07
N TYR A 156 10.65 12.97 0.03
CA TYR A 156 10.32 12.07 -1.08
C TYR A 156 8.81 11.84 -1.15
N ILE A 157 8.18 11.52 -0.02
CA ILE A 157 6.72 11.30 0.05
C ILE A 157 5.97 12.55 -0.42
N GLN A 158 6.40 13.73 0.02
CA GLN A 158 5.82 15.00 -0.42
C GLN A 158 5.88 15.12 -1.94
N GLY A 159 7.07 15.01 -2.54
CA GLY A 159 7.25 15.15 -3.99
C GLY A 159 6.44 14.11 -4.77
N TYR A 160 6.41 12.87 -4.29
CA TYR A 160 5.66 11.78 -4.90
C TYR A 160 4.16 12.04 -4.90
N LEU A 161 3.59 12.39 -3.75
CA LEU A 161 2.16 12.65 -3.64
C LEU A 161 1.76 13.90 -4.38
N GLU A 162 2.59 14.95 -4.42
CA GLU A 162 2.30 16.15 -5.21
C GLU A 162 2.14 15.82 -6.69
N SER A 163 3.07 15.04 -7.25
CA SER A 163 3.07 14.73 -8.67
C SER A 163 2.03 13.68 -9.06
N LEU A 164 1.77 12.70 -8.18
CA LEU A 164 0.72 11.69 -8.36
C LEU A 164 -0.68 12.29 -8.29
N LEU A 165 -0.96 13.08 -7.25
CA LEU A 165 -2.28 13.67 -7.00
C LEU A 165 -2.50 14.97 -7.78
N GLY A 166 -1.45 15.54 -8.39
CA GLY A 166 -1.54 16.78 -9.15
C GLY A 166 -1.93 18.01 -8.31
N THR A 167 -1.62 17.99 -7.01
CA THR A 167 -1.95 19.06 -6.06
C THR A 167 -0.72 19.43 -5.24
N LYS A 168 -0.69 20.65 -4.70
CA LYS A 168 0.41 21.10 -3.84
C LYS A 168 0.22 20.60 -2.42
N ILE A 169 1.29 20.16 -1.79
CA ILE A 169 1.27 19.55 -0.47
C ILE A 169 2.39 20.17 0.36
N ASN A 170 2.06 20.63 1.55
CA ASN A 170 3.02 21.11 2.52
C ASN A 170 3.35 20.02 3.53
N LEU A 171 4.63 19.88 3.86
CA LEU A 171 5.04 19.18 5.06
C LEU A 171 4.68 20.02 6.30
N GLU A 172 3.98 19.39 7.23
CA GLU A 172 3.70 19.95 8.56
C GLU A 172 4.74 19.42 9.55
N GLU A 173 5.15 20.24 10.52
CA GLU A 173 6.03 19.77 11.59
C GLU A 173 5.27 18.78 12.48
N THR A 174 5.91 17.64 12.76
CA THR A 174 5.38 16.62 13.66
C THR A 174 6.27 16.53 14.89
N SER A 175 5.67 16.34 16.07
CA SER A 175 6.41 16.08 17.32
C SER A 175 6.87 14.62 17.43
N ALA A 176 6.32 13.73 16.59
CA ALA A 176 6.60 12.30 16.59
C ALA A 176 7.61 11.94 15.48
N LYS A 177 8.75 11.38 15.88
CA LYS A 177 9.86 11.02 14.97
C LYS A 177 9.49 10.03 13.86
N GLU A 178 8.44 9.23 14.06
CA GLU A 178 8.00 8.19 13.12
C GLU A 178 6.68 8.55 12.43
N THR A 179 6.42 9.85 12.23
CA THR A 179 5.19 10.32 11.61
C THR A 179 5.47 11.43 10.62
N VAL A 180 4.89 11.29 9.43
CA VAL A 180 4.87 12.33 8.39
C VAL A 180 3.46 12.89 8.29
N ALA A 181 3.34 14.21 8.41
CA ALA A 181 2.09 14.93 8.23
C ALA A 181 2.19 15.86 7.01
N LEU A 182 1.19 15.77 6.13
CA LEU A 182 1.18 16.40 4.82
C LEU A 182 -0.16 17.07 4.59
N ARG A 183 -0.17 18.41 4.49
CA ARG A 183 -1.38 19.19 4.25
C ARG A 183 -1.53 19.53 2.77
N ILE A 184 -2.67 19.20 2.20
CA ILE A 184 -3.02 19.51 0.81
C ILE A 184 -3.39 21.00 0.73
N LYS A 185 -2.68 21.76 -0.11
CA LYS A 185 -3.06 23.14 -0.45
C LYS A 185 -4.25 23.11 -1.41
N ARG A 186 -5.20 24.00 -1.13
CA ARG A 186 -6.32 24.29 -2.05
C ARG A 186 -5.86 25.19 -3.19
#